data_AF-A0A5E6WHL3-F1
#
_entry.id   AF-A0A5E6WHL3-F1
#
_cell.length_a   1.000
_cell.length_b   1.000
_cell.length_c   1.000
_cell.angle_alpha   90.00
_cell.angle_beta   90.00
_cell.angle_gamma   90.00
#
_symmetry.space_group_name_H-M   'P 1'
#
loop_
_entity.id
_entity.type
_entity.pdbx_description
1 polymer ?
#
loop_
_entity_poly.entity_id
_entity_poly.type
_entity_poly.pdbx_seq_one_letter_code
_entity_poly.pdbx_strand_id
1 'polypeptide(L)' 'MEVSLESVDAFDYRARSGRIYVCLEQLEPARRNCILHAYVDGYSHSEISQKLGAPLGTVKAWIKRSLVALRECMG' A
#
# COMPACT_ATOMS: atom_id res chain seq x y z
N MET A 1 38.53 12.07 -8.06
CA MET A 1 37.88 11.29 -6.99
C MET A 1 36.42 11.16 -7.38
N GLU A 2 36.17 10.13 -8.17
CA GLU A 2 34.91 9.86 -8.86
C GLU A 2 33.94 9.20 -7.87
N VAL A 3 32.72 9.74 -7.78
CA VAL A 3 31.62 9.06 -7.08
C VAL A 3 30.65 8.58 -8.15
N SER A 4 30.88 7.36 -8.61
CA SER A 4 29.96 6.61 -9.47
C SER A 4 28.70 6.28 -8.68
N LEU A 5 27.66 7.10 -8.85
CA LEU A 5 26.28 6.73 -8.51
C LEU A 5 25.71 6.02 -9.73
N GLU A 6 26.02 4.72 -9.85
CA GLU A 6 25.34 3.85 -10.79
C GLU A 6 23.83 3.91 -10.53
N SER A 7 23.09 4.14 -11.62
CA SER A 7 21.64 4.17 -11.67
C SER A 7 21.03 2.91 -11.04
N VAL A 8 20.51 3.03 -9.82
CA VAL A 8 19.54 2.07 -9.29
C VAL A 8 18.24 2.22 -10.06
N ASP A 9 18.21 1.50 -11.18
CA ASP A 9 17.07 0.94 -11.90
C ASP A 9 15.72 1.69 -11.79
N ALA A 10 15.57 2.76 -12.57
CA ALA A 10 14.29 3.45 -12.76
C ALA A 10 13.25 2.59 -13.53
N PHE A 11 13.69 1.52 -14.21
CA PHE A 11 12.84 0.64 -15.03
C PHE A 11 12.14 -0.42 -14.17
N ASP A 12 12.87 -1.02 -13.21
CA ASP A 12 12.42 -1.95 -12.19
C ASP A 12 11.53 -1.24 -11.17
N TYR A 13 11.81 0.01 -10.80
CA TYR A 13 10.91 0.77 -9.92
C TYR A 13 9.54 1.00 -10.57
N ARG A 14 9.47 1.42 -11.85
CA ARG A 14 8.20 1.60 -12.56
C ARG A 14 7.49 0.28 -12.83
N ALA A 15 8.22 -0.78 -13.22
CA ALA A 15 7.67 -2.10 -13.47
C ALA A 15 7.14 -2.78 -12.18
N ARG A 16 7.85 -2.65 -11.05
CA ARG A 16 7.37 -3.11 -9.73
C ARG A 16 6.22 -2.25 -9.22
N SER A 17 6.30 -0.93 -9.39
CA SER A 17 5.22 -0.02 -9.00
C SER A 17 3.93 -0.34 -9.77
N GLY A 18 4.02 -0.62 -11.07
CA GLY A 18 2.85 -0.99 -11.89
C GLY A 18 2.13 -2.23 -11.38
N ARG A 19 2.86 -3.27 -10.97
CA ARG A 19 2.25 -4.50 -10.43
C ARG A 19 1.52 -4.26 -9.11
N ILE A 20 2.10 -3.48 -8.20
CA ILE A 20 1.42 -3.17 -6.93
C ILE A 20 0.18 -2.31 -7.15
N TYR A 21 0.17 -1.40 -8.14
CA TYR A 21 -1.05 -0.68 -8.53
C TYR A 21 -2.14 -1.63 -8.99
N VAL A 22 -1.84 -2.59 -9.87
CA VAL A 22 -2.80 -3.61 -10.32
C VAL A 22 -3.32 -4.45 -9.16
N CYS A 23 -2.45 -4.86 -8.23
CA CYS A 23 -2.86 -5.62 -7.04
C CYS A 23 -3.71 -4.79 -6.06
N LEU A 24 -3.40 -3.51 -5.88
CA LEU A 24 -4.23 -2.58 -5.11
C LEU A 24 -5.58 -2.35 -5.78
N GLU A 25 -5.64 -2.39 -7.11
CA GLU A 25 -6.89 -2.28 -7.87
C GLU A 25 -7.84 -3.47 -7.66
N GLN A 26 -7.30 -4.66 -7.36
CA GLN A 26 -8.12 -5.83 -7.01
C GLN A 26 -8.70 -5.76 -5.59
N LEU A 27 -8.16 -4.90 -4.72
CA LEU A 27 -8.75 -4.65 -3.41
C LEU A 27 -10.01 -3.79 -3.54
N GLU A 28 -10.98 -4.08 -2.67
CA GLU A 28 -12.12 -3.21 -2.49
C GLU A 28 -11.71 -1.77 -2.17
N PRO A 29 -12.46 -0.77 -2.66
CA PRO A 29 -12.08 0.64 -2.57
C PRO A 29 -11.83 1.11 -1.13
N ALA A 30 -12.65 0.66 -0.16
CA ALA A 30 -12.43 0.98 1.25
C ALA A 30 -11.11 0.43 1.81
N ARG A 31 -10.73 -0.78 1.39
CA ARG A 31 -9.49 -1.45 1.81
C ARG A 31 -8.25 -0.82 1.16
N ARG A 32 -8.36 -0.47 -0.12
CA ARG A 32 -7.33 0.29 -0.85
C ARG A 32 -7.06 1.63 -0.18
N ASN A 33 -8.12 2.39 0.13
CA ASN A 33 -8.00 3.66 0.82
C ASN A 33 -7.39 3.50 2.23
N CYS A 34 -7.73 2.44 2.96
CA CYS A 34 -7.05 2.10 4.22
C CYS A 34 -5.53 1.95 4.06
N ILE A 35 -5.08 1.22 3.03
CA ILE A 35 -3.65 0.98 2.80
C ILE A 35 -2.93 2.26 2.34
N LEU A 36 -3.54 3.03 1.44
CA LEU A 36 -3.01 4.34 1.03
C LEU A 36 -2.87 5.27 2.24
N HIS A 37 -3.92 5.40 3.05
CA HIS A 37 -3.88 6.24 4.24
C HIS A 37 -2.82 5.79 5.25
N ALA A 38 -2.62 4.48 5.43
CA ALA A 38 -1.64 3.95 6.38
C ALA A 38 -0.18 4.11 5.91
N TYR A 39 0.10 3.84 4.62
CA TYR A 39 1.47 3.71 4.12
C TYR A 39 1.94 4.87 3.23
N VAL A 40 1.01 5.58 2.59
CA VAL A 40 1.32 6.73 1.73
C VAL A 40 1.10 8.04 2.49
N ASP A 41 -0.05 8.19 3.15
CA ASP A 41 -0.35 9.41 3.90
C ASP A 41 0.19 9.40 5.34
N GLY A 42 0.59 8.24 5.86
CA GLY A 42 1.18 8.10 7.20
C GLY A 42 0.18 8.21 8.36
N TYR A 43 -1.12 8.03 8.10
CA TYR A 43 -2.14 8.08 9.15
C TYR A 43 -2.06 6.87 10.09
N SER A 44 -2.34 7.12 11.36
CA SER A 44 -2.56 6.06 12.35
C SER A 44 -3.86 5.30 12.09
N HIS A 45 -3.94 4.07 12.59
CA HIS A 45 -5.16 3.26 12.49
C HIS A 45 -6.41 3.95 13.06
N SER A 46 -6.26 4.77 14.09
CA SER A 46 -7.33 5.58 14.69
C SER A 46 -7.79 6.71 13.77
N GLU A 47 -6.87 7.42 13.12
CA GLU A 47 -7.22 8.49 12.17
C GLU A 47 -7.92 7.90 10.94
N ILE A 48 -7.45 6.75 10.45
CA ILE A 48 -8.07 6.01 9.35
C ILE A 48 -9.49 5.58 9.72
N SER A 49 -9.69 5.09 10.95
CA SER A 49 -11.00 4.71 11.49
C SER A 49 -11.97 5.89 11.49
N GLN A 50 -11.51 7.07 11.94
CA GLN A 50 -12.33 8.29 11.92
C GLN A 50 -12.63 8.75 10.49
N LYS A 51 -11.63 8.72 9.61
CA LYS A 51 -11.74 9.20 8.23
C LYS A 51 -12.65 8.34 7.35
N LEU A 52 -12.66 7.03 7.57
CA LEU A 52 -13.51 6.08 6.86
C LEU A 52 -14.86 5.81 7.56
N GLY A 53 -15.04 6.32 8.78
CA GLY A 53 -16.23 6.02 9.61
C GLY A 53 -16.36 4.54 9.98
N ALA A 54 -15.26 3.79 9.95
CA ALA A 54 -15.23 2.35 10.21
C ALA A 54 -14.62 2.07 11.60
N PRO A 55 -15.07 1.04 12.34
CA PRO A 55 -14.50 0.70 13.64
C PRO A 55 -12.99 0.39 13.54
N LEU A 56 -12.23 0.75 14.58
CA LEU A 56 -10.77 0.51 14.63
C LEU A 56 -10.41 -0.97 14.41
N GLY A 57 -11.20 -1.88 14.96
CA GLY A 57 -11.03 -3.33 14.75
C GLY A 57 -11.20 -3.74 13.28
N THR A 58 -12.16 -3.12 12.58
CA THR A 58 -12.40 -3.32 11.16
C THR A 58 -11.24 -2.79 10.32
N VAL A 59 -10.73 -1.60 10.63
CA VAL A 59 -9.57 -1.00 9.94
C VAL A 59 -8.34 -1.89 10.08
N LYS A 60 -8.02 -2.36 11.30
CA LYS A 60 -6.90 -3.29 11.54
C LYS A 60 -7.07 -4.58 10.74
N ALA A 61 -8.29 -5.14 10.73
CA ALA A 61 -8.59 -6.35 9.96
C ALA A 61 -8.52 -6.12 8.44
N TRP A 62 -8.93 -4.95 7.94
CA TRP A 62 -8.81 -4.58 6.54
C TRP A 62 -7.36 -4.43 6.12
N ILE A 63 -6.53 -3.75 6.92
CA ILE A 63 -5.10 -3.59 6.64
C ILE A 63 -4.41 -4.95 6.61
N LYS A 64 -4.60 -5.78 7.65
CA LYS A 64 -4.00 -7.11 7.71
C LYS A 64 -4.40 -7.98 6.50
N ARG A 65 -5.69 -8.04 6.17
CA ARG A 65 -6.18 -8.82 5.02
C ARG A 65 -5.69 -8.27 3.68
N SER A 66 -5.60 -6.95 3.55
CA SER A 66 -5.12 -6.31 2.32
C SER A 66 -3.64 -6.59 2.09
N LEU A 67 -2.82 -6.57 3.14
CA LEU A 67 -1.40 -6.94 3.04
C LEU A 67 -1.21 -8.40 2.62
N VAL A 68 -2.05 -9.30 3.12
CA VAL A 68 -2.03 -10.72 2.69
C VAL A 68 -2.40 -10.82 1.21
N ALA A 69 -3.49 -10.20 0.78
CA ALA A 69 -3.92 -10.22 -0.61
C ALA A 69 -2.90 -9.55 -1.56
N LEU A 70 -2.25 -8.47 -1.14
CA LEU A 70 -1.16 -7.85 -1.90
C LEU A 70 0.03 -8.79 -2.03
N ARG A 71 0.37 -9.53 -0.96
CA ARG A 71 1.45 -10.52 -1.01
C ARG A 71 1.12 -11.69 -1.94
N GLU A 72 -0.13 -12.15 -1.95
CA GLU A 72 -0.62 -13.21 -2.85
C GLU A 72 -0.69 -12.74 -4.31
N CYS A 73 -1.02 -11.47 -4.55
CA CYS A 73 -1.11 -10.95 -5.91
C CYS A 73 0.28 -10.66 -6.53
N MET A 74 1.26 -10.26 -5.72
CA MET A 74 2.63 -10.02 -6.20
C MET A 74 3.50 -11.29 -6.25
N GLY A 75 3.04 -12.39 -5.66
CA GLY A 75 3.78 -13.64 -5.45
C GLY A 75 3.19 -14.82 -6.19
#